data_AF-A0A813J539-F1
#
_entry.id   AF-A0A813J539-F1
#
_cell.length_a   1.000
_cell.length_b   1.000
_cell.length_c   1.000
_cell.angle_alpha   90.00
_cell.angle_beta   90.00
_cell.angle_gamma   90.00
#
_symmetry.space_group_name_H-M   'P 1'
#
loop_
_entity.id
_entity.type
_entity.pdbx_description
1 polymer ?
#
loop_
_entity_poly.entity_id
_entity_poly.type
_entity_poly.pdbx_seq_one_letter_code
_entity_poly.pdbx_strand_id
1 'polypeptide(L)'
;AVELQNENEFAEAVAVHLHAGRVVGCFYGAMEFGPRALGHRSLLVRATDPDISASLNARLHRTDFMPFAPVTLRARASEAYEGWDPTDLEAGLYMSMCYEVTPAMRELCPAVVHLDGTARPQVVDERDGLYFKILERYAVTSGVHTLINTSFNLHEEPIVCSPK
;
A
#
# COMPACT_ATOMS: atom_id res chain seq x y z
N ALA A 1 8.31 15.03 -12.73
CA ALA A 1 8.82 14.19 -11.63
C ALA A 1 9.59 15.08 -10.67
N VAL A 2 9.46 14.88 -9.36
CA VAL A 2 10.29 15.56 -8.36
C VAL A 2 11.38 14.59 -7.97
N GLU A 3 12.64 14.95 -8.26
CA GLU A 3 13.80 14.16 -7.88
C GLU A 3 14.29 14.66 -6.52
N LEU A 4 13.99 13.91 -5.46
CA LEU A 4 14.34 14.29 -4.09
C LEU A 4 15.55 13.48 -3.66
N GLN A 5 16.66 14.18 -3.35
CA GLN A 5 17.93 13.54 -2.99
C GLN A 5 17.98 13.04 -1.53
N ASN A 6 16.98 13.40 -0.72
CA ASN A 6 16.87 13.04 0.69
C ASN A 6 15.64 12.14 0.91
N GLU A 7 15.86 10.94 1.44
CA GLU A 7 14.80 9.97 1.75
C GLU A 7 13.72 10.52 2.68
N ASN A 8 14.07 11.34 3.66
CA ASN A 8 13.10 11.92 4.59
C ASN A 8 12.22 12.95 3.89
N GLU A 9 12.80 13.80 3.03
CA GLU A 9 12.03 14.76 2.23
C GLU A 9 11.14 14.03 1.21
N PHE A 10 11.65 12.94 0.63
CA PHE A 10 10.85 12.08 -0.26
C PHE A 10 9.65 11.50 0.47
N ALA A 11 9.88 10.85 1.62
CA ALA A 11 8.82 10.26 2.41
C ALA A 11 7.77 11.30 2.85
N GLU A 12 8.21 12.49 3.28
CA GLU A 12 7.34 13.59 3.66
C GLU A 12 6.50 14.08 2.47
N ALA A 13 7.11 14.32 1.31
CA ALA A 13 6.40 14.78 0.12
C ALA A 13 5.34 13.77 -0.35
N VAL A 14 5.68 12.47 -0.34
CA VAL A 14 4.72 11.40 -0.65
C VAL A 14 3.59 11.37 0.37
N ALA A 15 3.89 11.42 1.67
CA ALA A 15 2.90 11.41 2.74
C ALA A 15 1.90 12.58 2.62
N VAL A 16 2.39 13.80 2.34
CA VAL A 16 1.54 14.99 2.12
C VAL A 16 0.58 14.78 0.94
N HIS A 17 1.06 14.19 -0.16
CA HIS A 17 0.20 13.91 -1.32
C HIS A 17 -0.82 12.80 -1.05
N LEU A 18 -0.43 11.75 -0.33
CA LEU A 18 -1.35 10.68 0.08
C LEU A 18 -2.43 11.20 1.03
N HIS A 19 -2.07 12.02 2.02
CA HIS A 19 -3.01 12.64 2.94
C HIS A 19 -4.00 13.55 2.22
N ALA A 20 -3.53 14.28 1.21
CA ALA A 20 -4.37 15.08 0.31
C ALA A 20 -5.24 14.25 -0.66
N GLY A 21 -5.25 12.92 -0.55
CA GLY A 21 -6.07 12.02 -1.37
C GLY A 21 -5.59 11.82 -2.80
N ARG A 22 -4.32 12.13 -3.09
CA ARG A 22 -3.73 11.88 -4.42
C ARG A 22 -3.28 10.43 -4.55
N VAL A 23 -3.32 9.93 -5.77
CA VAL A 23 -2.64 8.69 -6.17
C VAL A 23 -1.18 9.03 -6.43
N VAL A 24 -0.26 8.34 -5.76
CA VAL A 24 1.18 8.61 -5.88
C VAL A 24 1.88 7.41 -6.50
N GLY A 25 2.52 7.62 -7.64
CA GLY A 25 3.40 6.63 -8.25
C GLY A 25 4.81 6.69 -7.67
N CYS A 26 5.21 5.60 -7.03
CA CYS A 26 6.53 5.41 -6.45
C CYS A 26 7.42 4.62 -7.42
N PHE A 27 8.54 5.24 -7.79
CA PHE A 27 9.60 4.62 -8.57
C PHE A 27 10.94 4.96 -7.92
N TYR A 28 11.56 3.99 -7.25
CA TYR A 28 12.89 4.16 -6.65
C TYR A 28 13.56 2.81 -6.41
N GLY A 29 14.89 2.79 -6.31
CA GLY A 29 15.66 1.59 -5.99
C GLY A 29 15.52 0.45 -7.01
N ALA A 30 15.95 -0.75 -6.58
CA ALA A 30 15.82 -1.97 -7.37
C ALA A 30 14.36 -2.42 -7.46
N MET A 31 13.96 -2.97 -8.60
CA MET A 31 12.62 -3.51 -8.80
C MET A 31 12.42 -4.79 -7.98
N GLU A 32 11.19 -4.99 -7.52
CA GLU A 32 10.73 -6.21 -6.84
C GLU A 32 10.79 -7.42 -7.78
N PHE A 33 11.06 -8.61 -7.22
CA PHE A 33 10.91 -9.85 -7.96
C PHE A 33 9.50 -10.44 -7.77
N GLY A 34 8.88 -10.88 -8.86
CA GLY A 34 7.56 -11.51 -8.85
C GLY A 34 6.44 -10.59 -9.34
N PRO A 35 5.17 -11.03 -9.23
CA PRO A 35 4.03 -10.35 -9.86
C PRO A 35 3.43 -9.22 -9.00
N ARG A 36 4.00 -8.94 -7.83
CA ARG A 36 3.47 -7.96 -6.87
C ARG A 36 4.44 -6.79 -6.76
N ALA A 37 3.90 -5.58 -6.81
CA ALA A 37 4.61 -4.41 -6.36
C ALA A 37 4.63 -4.40 -4.83
N LEU A 38 5.80 -4.17 -4.24
CA LEU A 38 6.06 -4.25 -2.79
C LEU A 38 6.70 -2.96 -2.27
N GLY A 39 6.45 -1.83 -2.95
CA GLY A 39 6.83 -0.48 -2.54
C GLY A 39 7.69 0.28 -3.56
N HIS A 40 8.48 -0.41 -4.38
CA HIS A 40 9.49 0.22 -5.24
C HIS A 40 8.95 0.59 -6.63
N ARG A 41 7.96 -0.15 -7.14
CA ARG A 41 7.22 0.14 -8.38
C ARG A 41 5.72 0.10 -8.13
N SER A 42 5.28 0.97 -7.22
CA SER A 42 3.94 0.91 -6.62
C SER A 42 3.14 2.18 -6.86
N LEU A 43 1.84 2.04 -7.02
CA LEU A 43 0.88 3.13 -6.84
C LEU A 43 0.37 3.06 -5.39
N LEU A 44 0.67 4.10 -4.62
CA LEU A 44 0.22 4.23 -3.24
C LEU A 44 -0.96 5.18 -3.16
N VAL A 45 -1.96 4.81 -2.37
CA VAL A 45 -3.22 5.57 -2.24
C VAL A 45 -3.77 5.44 -0.83
N ARG A 46 -4.45 6.48 -0.32
CA ARG A 46 -5.18 6.39 0.95
C ARG A 46 -6.23 5.27 0.91
N ALA A 47 -6.31 4.47 1.97
CA ALA A 47 -7.27 3.37 2.08
C ALA A 47 -8.62 3.77 2.71
N THR A 48 -8.74 5.00 3.20
CA THR A 48 -9.90 5.48 3.96
C THR A 48 -11.07 5.96 3.10
N ASP A 49 -10.87 6.09 1.79
CA ASP A 49 -11.92 6.52 0.85
C ASP A 49 -12.56 5.28 0.21
N PRO A 50 -13.83 4.94 0.50
CA PRO A 50 -14.48 3.75 -0.04
C PRO A 50 -14.66 3.80 -1.56
N ASP A 51 -14.70 4.99 -2.17
CA ASP A 51 -14.94 5.17 -3.60
C ASP A 51 -13.64 5.14 -4.44
N ILE A 52 -12.48 5.17 -3.78
CA ILE A 52 -11.18 5.24 -4.45
C ILE A 52 -10.92 4.03 -5.35
N SER A 53 -11.43 2.86 -4.98
CA SER A 53 -11.25 1.62 -5.73
C SER A 53 -11.89 1.71 -7.13
N ALA A 54 -13.09 2.29 -7.22
CA ALA A 54 -13.77 2.50 -8.50
C ALA A 54 -13.01 3.51 -9.38
N SER A 55 -12.56 4.63 -8.79
CA SER A 55 -11.76 5.64 -9.49
C SER A 55 -10.41 5.07 -9.97
N LEU A 56 -9.73 4.24 -9.16
CA LEU A 56 -8.47 3.60 -9.54
C LEU A 56 -8.66 2.60 -10.69
N ASN A 57 -9.67 1.74 -10.62
CA ASN A 57 -9.94 0.78 -11.69
C ASN A 57 -10.23 1.49 -13.02
N ALA A 58 -11.01 2.58 -12.98
CA ALA A 58 -11.27 3.38 -14.18
C ALA A 58 -9.99 4.02 -14.76
N ARG A 59 -9.12 4.59 -13.92
CA ARG A 59 -7.86 5.22 -14.35
C ARG A 59 -6.84 4.23 -14.88
N LEU A 60 -6.82 3.02 -14.33
CA LEU A 60 -5.87 1.97 -14.70
C LEU A 60 -6.42 1.01 -15.75
N HIS A 61 -7.61 1.29 -16.30
CA HIS A 61 -8.33 0.45 -17.26
C HIS A 61 -8.52 -1.00 -16.78
N ARG A 62 -8.65 -1.21 -15.46
CA ARG A 62 -8.85 -2.55 -14.88
C ARG A 62 -10.31 -2.93 -15.02
N THR A 63 -10.54 -4.06 -15.68
CA THR A 63 -11.87 -4.66 -15.82
C THR A 63 -12.20 -5.62 -14.67
N ASP A 64 -11.17 -6.11 -13.99
CA ASP A 64 -11.30 -7.01 -12.85
C ASP A 64 -11.67 -6.26 -11.57
N PHE A 65 -12.71 -6.74 -10.88
CA PHE A 65 -13.10 -6.31 -9.53
C PHE A 65 -12.12 -6.80 -8.44
N MET A 66 -10.87 -7.09 -8.81
CA MET A 66 -9.91 -7.66 -7.87
C MET A 66 -9.63 -6.63 -6.77
N PRO A 67 -9.80 -7.01 -5.49
CA PRO A 67 -9.62 -6.08 -4.39
C PRO A 67 -8.18 -5.59 -4.32
N PHE A 68 -8.02 -4.35 -3.88
CA PHE A 68 -6.71 -3.75 -3.64
C PHE A 68 -6.10 -4.29 -2.34
N ALA A 69 -4.79 -4.44 -2.32
CA ALA A 69 -4.08 -4.97 -1.17
C ALA A 69 -3.67 -3.83 -0.22
N PRO A 70 -3.78 -4.03 1.10
CA PRO A 70 -3.22 -3.09 2.06
C PRO A 70 -1.70 -3.23 2.17
N VAL A 71 -1.02 -2.11 2.42
CA VAL A 71 0.29 -2.08 3.09
C VAL A 71 0.11 -1.45 4.47
N THR A 72 0.59 -2.09 5.53
CA THR A 72 0.37 -1.69 6.93
C THR A 72 1.66 -1.67 7.73
N LEU A 73 1.82 -0.71 8.64
CA LEU A 73 2.94 -0.70 9.59
C LEU A 73 2.87 -1.93 10.51
N ARG A 74 3.97 -2.68 10.61
CA ARG A 74 4.08 -3.90 11.42
C ARG A 74 3.68 -3.70 12.88
N ALA A 75 4.07 -2.57 13.47
CA ALA A 75 3.73 -2.22 14.85
C ALA A 75 2.22 -2.05 15.09
N ARG A 76 1.40 -1.94 14.03
CA ARG A 76 -0.05 -1.71 14.10
C ARG A 76 -0.84 -2.83 13.39
N ALA A 77 -0.16 -3.88 12.90
CA ALA A 77 -0.79 -4.95 12.14
C ALA A 77 -1.84 -5.73 12.96
N SER A 78 -1.63 -5.91 14.27
CA SER A 78 -2.61 -6.56 15.17
C SER A 78 -3.88 -5.74 15.38
N GLU A 79 -3.88 -4.45 15.06
CA GLU A 79 -5.08 -3.62 15.06
C GLU A 79 -5.89 -3.80 13.78
N ALA A 80 -5.25 -4.29 12.71
CA ALA A 80 -5.83 -4.42 11.39
C ALA A 80 -6.28 -5.84 11.05
N TYR A 81 -5.56 -6.85 11.55
CA TYR A 81 -5.72 -8.26 11.15
C TYR A 81 -5.94 -9.17 12.35
N GLU A 82 -6.98 -9.99 12.28
CA GLU A 82 -7.33 -10.97 13.31
C GLU A 82 -6.26 -12.06 13.40
N GLY A 83 -5.85 -12.41 14.61
CA GLY A 83 -4.86 -13.47 14.85
C GLY A 83 -3.45 -13.15 14.34
N TRP A 84 -3.14 -11.87 14.09
CA TRP A 84 -1.79 -11.46 13.68
C TRP A 84 -0.74 -11.89 14.69
N ASP A 85 0.20 -12.73 14.25
CA ASP A 85 1.37 -13.12 15.01
C ASP A 85 2.60 -12.38 14.47
N PRO A 86 3.21 -11.46 15.23
CA PRO A 86 4.42 -10.78 14.79
C PRO A 86 5.60 -11.74 14.58
N THR A 87 5.57 -12.96 15.12
CA THR A 87 6.61 -13.96 14.87
C THR A 87 6.46 -14.66 13.51
N ASP A 88 5.29 -14.55 12.88
CA ASP A 88 5.09 -14.98 11.49
C ASP A 88 5.71 -13.94 10.55
N LEU A 89 6.98 -14.18 10.24
CA LEU A 89 7.77 -13.25 9.45
C LEU A 89 7.41 -13.22 7.98
N GLU A 90 6.62 -14.15 7.43
CA GLU A 90 6.51 -14.28 5.97
C GLU A 90 5.09 -14.10 5.42
N ALA A 91 4.06 -14.49 6.18
CA ALA A 91 2.69 -14.52 5.69
C ALA A 91 2.21 -13.16 5.14
N GLY A 92 2.61 -12.08 5.81
CA GLY A 92 2.25 -10.71 5.45
C GLY A 92 3.30 -9.93 4.66
N LEU A 93 4.46 -10.47 4.29
CA LEU A 93 5.49 -9.64 3.61
C LEU A 93 5.28 -9.49 2.11
N TYR A 94 4.80 -10.54 1.46
CA TYR A 94 4.77 -10.63 0.00
C TYR A 94 3.36 -10.56 -0.58
N MET A 95 2.38 -10.15 0.24
CA MET A 95 0.97 -10.24 -0.08
C MET A 95 0.57 -11.67 -0.48
N SER A 96 1.10 -12.69 0.17
CA SER A 96 0.88 -14.09 -0.24
C SER A 96 -0.33 -14.74 0.44
N MET A 97 -0.79 -14.17 1.56
CA MET A 97 -1.86 -14.72 2.38
C MET A 97 -2.91 -13.67 2.73
N CYS A 98 -4.16 -14.12 2.85
CA CYS A 98 -5.25 -13.30 3.36
C CYS A 98 -5.38 -13.45 4.87
N TYR A 99 -5.79 -12.37 5.53
CA TYR A 99 -6.21 -12.33 6.92
C TYR A 99 -7.65 -11.85 6.99
N GLU A 100 -8.40 -12.35 7.96
CA GLU A 100 -9.63 -11.70 8.41
C GLU A 100 -9.28 -10.31 8.96
N VAL A 101 -10.04 -9.29 8.60
CA VAL A 101 -9.80 -7.93 9.10
C VAL A 101 -10.60 -7.64 10.36
N THR A 102 -10.03 -6.83 11.25
CA THR A 102 -10.74 -6.39 12.45
C THR A 102 -11.89 -5.43 12.10
N PRO A 103 -12.87 -5.22 12.99
CA PRO A 103 -13.89 -4.19 12.80
C PRO A 103 -13.30 -2.78 12.61
N ALA A 104 -12.22 -2.46 13.33
CA ALA A 104 -11.54 -1.18 13.22
C ALA A 104 -10.94 -0.96 11.82
N MET A 105 -10.34 -1.99 11.23
CA MET A 105 -9.82 -1.94 9.86
C MET A 105 -10.93 -1.74 8.84
N ARG A 106 -12.06 -2.44 9.02
CA ARG A 106 -13.23 -2.33 8.15
C ARG A 106 -13.83 -0.93 8.15
N GLU A 107 -13.86 -0.28 9.31
CA GLU A 107 -14.35 1.09 9.45
C GLU A 107 -13.35 2.12 8.90
N LEU A 108 -12.07 2.00 9.28
CA LEU A 108 -11.07 3.01 8.97
C LEU A 108 -10.57 2.93 7.53
N CYS A 109 -10.38 1.72 6.99
CA CYS A 109 -9.76 1.47 5.69
C CYS A 109 -10.63 0.55 4.80
N PRO A 110 -11.87 0.95 4.48
CA PRO A 110 -12.79 0.08 3.75
C PRO A 110 -12.30 -0.29 2.33
N ALA A 111 -11.45 0.53 1.71
CA ALA A 111 -11.04 0.36 0.32
C ALA A 111 -10.16 -0.87 0.04
N VAL A 112 -9.56 -1.45 1.08
CA VAL A 112 -8.66 -2.62 1.02
C VAL A 112 -9.30 -3.88 1.59
N VAL A 113 -10.57 -3.81 2.01
CA VAL A 113 -11.30 -4.94 2.58
C VAL A 113 -12.12 -5.62 1.50
N HIS A 114 -11.96 -6.93 1.41
CA HIS A 114 -12.68 -7.78 0.46
C HIS A 114 -14.15 -7.94 0.90
N LEU A 115 -15.00 -8.37 -0.02
CA LEU A 115 -16.43 -8.61 0.26
C LEU A 115 -16.66 -9.67 1.35
N ASP A 116 -15.76 -10.65 1.45
CA ASP A 116 -15.80 -11.70 2.48
C ASP A 116 -15.26 -11.25 3.84
N GLY A 117 -14.72 -10.04 3.95
CA GLY A 117 -14.13 -9.52 5.18
C GLY A 117 -12.63 -9.79 5.34
N THR A 118 -11.98 -10.32 4.32
CA THR A 118 -10.54 -10.53 4.34
C THR A 118 -9.77 -9.38 3.71
N ALA A 119 -8.46 -9.34 3.92
CA ALA A 119 -7.53 -8.55 3.14
C ALA A 119 -6.21 -9.30 2.98
N ARG A 120 -5.45 -8.97 1.93
CA ARG A 120 -4.16 -9.62 1.63
C ARG A 120 -2.99 -8.66 1.85
N PRO A 121 -2.50 -8.52 3.08
CA PRO A 121 -1.60 -7.43 3.43
C PRO A 121 -0.17 -7.63 2.95
N GLN A 122 0.47 -6.49 2.73
CA GLN A 122 1.89 -6.30 2.96
C GLN A 122 2.09 -5.64 4.33
N VAL A 123 3.00 -6.14 5.15
CA VAL A 123 3.34 -5.58 6.45
C VAL A 123 4.79 -5.14 6.44
N VAL A 124 5.05 -3.89 6.82
CA VAL A 124 6.38 -3.28 6.68
C VAL A 124 6.91 -2.72 8.00
N ASP A 125 8.24 -2.73 8.14
CA ASP A 125 8.99 -2.17 9.27
C ASP A 125 10.28 -1.50 8.81
N GLU A 126 11.16 -1.11 9.75
CA GLU A 126 12.36 -0.34 9.46
C GLU A 126 13.29 -1.00 8.42
N ARG A 127 13.18 -2.33 8.23
CA ARG A 127 13.97 -3.09 7.25
C ARG A 127 13.57 -2.77 5.80
N ASP A 128 12.37 -2.25 5.57
CA ASP A 128 11.85 -1.83 4.26
C ASP A 128 12.31 -0.41 3.86
N GLY A 129 13.13 0.24 4.70
CA GLY A 129 13.82 1.49 4.37
C GLY A 129 12.87 2.62 4.00
N LEU A 130 13.04 3.20 2.81
CA LEU A 130 12.23 4.32 2.33
C LEU A 130 10.72 4.00 2.32
N TYR A 131 10.34 2.76 2.02
CA TYR A 131 8.94 2.39 1.95
C TYR A 131 8.26 2.48 3.32
N PHE A 132 8.93 1.98 4.37
CA PHE A 132 8.49 2.16 5.74
C PHE A 132 8.43 3.64 6.15
N LYS A 133 9.45 4.44 5.80
CA LYS A 133 9.45 5.88 6.09
C LYS A 133 8.25 6.60 5.49
N ILE A 134 7.83 6.25 4.27
CA ILE A 134 6.62 6.80 3.64
C ILE A 134 5.39 6.50 4.51
N LEU A 135 5.21 5.25 4.93
CA LEU A 135 4.07 4.86 5.75
C LEU A 135 4.12 5.51 7.14
N GLU A 136 5.30 5.63 7.74
CA GLU A 136 5.48 6.31 9.03
C GLU A 136 5.10 7.79 8.95
N ARG A 137 5.57 8.52 7.92
CA ARG A 137 5.21 9.93 7.70
C ARG A 137 3.72 10.10 7.38
N TYR A 138 3.16 9.20 6.59
CA TYR A 138 1.71 9.19 6.33
C TYR A 138 0.93 8.94 7.62
N ALA A 139 1.36 8.02 8.48
CA ALA A 139 0.72 7.74 9.75
C ALA A 139 0.76 8.95 10.71
N VAL A 140 1.89 9.66 10.79
CA VAL A 140 2.01 10.87 11.62
C VAL A 140 1.04 11.97 11.17
N THR A 141 0.88 12.14 9.86
CA THR A 141 0.04 13.22 9.30
C THR A 141 -1.44 12.86 9.23
N SER A 142 -1.78 11.59 8.97
CA SER A 142 -3.17 11.14 8.76
C SER A 142 -3.80 10.46 9.97
N GLY A 143 -3.01 9.94 10.92
CA GLY A 143 -3.46 9.03 11.96
C GLY A 143 -3.78 7.61 11.47
N VAL A 144 -3.52 7.30 10.20
CA VAL A 144 -3.85 6.02 9.56
C VAL A 144 -2.58 5.26 9.21
N HIS A 145 -2.52 3.98 9.60
CA HIS A 145 -1.32 3.15 9.47
C HIS A 145 -1.33 2.21 8.26
N THR A 146 -2.34 2.37 7.39
CA THR A 146 -2.57 1.52 6.22
C THR A 146 -2.85 2.35 4.97
N LEU A 147 -2.25 1.92 3.86
CA LEU A 147 -2.46 2.45 2.52
C LEU A 147 -2.89 1.32 1.58
N ILE A 148 -3.46 1.67 0.43
CA ILE A 148 -3.51 0.80 -0.73
C ILE A 148 -2.11 0.74 -1.34
N ASN A 149 -1.64 -0.46 -1.64
CA ASN A 149 -0.54 -0.70 -2.55
C ASN A 149 -1.04 -1.50 -3.76
N THR A 150 -0.80 -0.98 -4.97
CA THR A 150 -1.06 -1.68 -6.22
C THR A 150 0.09 -1.51 -7.21
N SER A 151 0.13 -2.37 -8.22
CA SER A 151 1.19 -2.36 -9.22
C SER A 151 1.19 -1.06 -10.03
N PHE A 152 2.38 -0.52 -10.27
CA PHE A 152 2.54 0.64 -11.14
C PHE A 152 2.58 0.19 -12.60
N ASN A 153 1.39 0.01 -13.17
CA ASN A 153 1.14 -0.37 -14.55
C ASN A 153 -0.30 -0.03 -14.96
N LEU A 154 -0.56 -0.03 -16.27
CA LEU A 154 -1.92 -0.16 -16.78
C LEU A 154 -2.34 -1.64 -16.74
N HIS A 155 -3.64 -1.88 -16.87
CA HIS A 155 -4.18 -3.24 -16.96
C HIS A 155 -3.53 -4.00 -18.13
N GLU A 156 -3.18 -5.28 -17.88
CA GLU A 156 -2.50 -6.20 -18.82
C GLU A 156 -1.08 -5.78 -19.26
N GLU A 157 -0.54 -4.68 -18.73
CA GLU A 157 0.86 -4.29 -18.96
C GLU A 157 1.78 -4.77 -17.82
N PRO A 158 3.08 -5.01 -18.08
CA PRO A 158 4.03 -5.31 -17.02
C PRO A 158 4.24 -4.10 -16.09
N ILE A 159 4.69 -4.36 -14.87
CA ILE A 159 5.13 -3.31 -13.93
C ILE A 159 6.22 -2.46 -14.58
N VAL A 160 6.13 -1.14 -14.44
CA VAL A 160 7.12 -0.20 -15.00
C VAL A 160 8.53 -0.55 -14.51
N CYS A 161 9.45 -0.72 -15.46
CA CYS A 161 10.83 -1.13 -15.14
C CYS A 161 11.80 0.06 -15.16
N SER A 162 11.59 1.02 -16.07
CA SER A 162 12.49 2.17 -16.27
C SER A 162 11.73 3.51 -16.15
N PRO A 163 12.40 4.62 -15.80
CA PRO A 163 11.77 5.95 -15.74
C PRO A 163 11.38 6.56 -17.10
N LYS A 164 11.75 5.93 -18.21
CA LYS A 164 11.52 6.42 -19.58
C LYS A 164 10.18 5.95 -20.12
#